data_AF-A0A832HDR8-F1
#
_entry.id   AF-A0A832HDR8-F1
#
_cell.length_a   1.000
_cell.length_b   1.000
_cell.length_c   1.000
_cell.angle_alpha   90.00
_cell.angle_beta   90.00
_cell.angle_gamma   90.00
#
_symmetry.space_group_name_H-M   'P 1'
#
loop_
_entity.id
_entity.type
_entity.pdbx_description
1 polymer ?
#
loop_
_entity_poly.entity_id
_entity_poly.type
_entity_poly.pdbx_seq_one_letter_code
_entity_poly.pdbx_strand_id
1 'polypeptide(L)'
;MDEQQQHSEWPALRWPLTIVAQESPDIPCSYFSDRLSRMRGLGCGQLDAAVYQTMMDAGCRRSGRLIYQPICGGCRACRQYRVPTATFMMNKTQRRIWRKGTDLTVTVQQPEATQAKWEIYERYQREWHQREEGADYESFVQFLYDSPTDSLEFIYHDGSGAMLGIGICDITPKALSSVYFYFDPAKAQRRLGTFSALYEIEWAKTQGLPYWYAGYLVDGCSKMMYKSDFGPGELLGTDGVWRPLTRPASACDDNRLDAV
;
A
#
# COMPACT_ATOMS: atom_id res chain seq x y z
N MET A 1 12.73 38.25 43.06
CA MET A 1 12.33 38.93 41.81
C MET A 1 12.69 37.96 40.69
N ASP A 2 11.97 36.84 40.59
CA ASP A 2 10.61 36.68 40.02
C ASP A 2 10.71 36.52 38.49
N GLU A 3 11.02 35.29 38.06
CA GLU A 3 10.79 34.84 36.68
C GLU A 3 9.45 34.10 36.69
N GLN A 4 8.40 34.87 36.38
CA GLN A 4 7.05 34.35 36.22
C GLN A 4 7.02 33.43 35.00
N GLN A 5 7.02 32.14 35.28
CA GLN A 5 6.71 31.10 34.30
C GLN A 5 5.25 31.28 33.87
N GLN A 6 5.03 31.85 32.68
CA GLN A 6 3.71 32.05 32.11
C GLN A 6 3.01 30.69 31.92
N HIS A 7 2.11 30.35 32.84
CA HIS A 7 1.18 29.25 32.65
C HIS A 7 0.03 29.74 31.75
N SER A 8 -0.18 29.04 30.63
CA SER A 8 -1.35 29.23 29.76
C SER A 8 -2.66 29.04 30.54
N GLU A 9 -3.64 29.92 30.34
CA GLU A 9 -4.96 29.89 31.02
C GLU A 9 -5.94 28.86 30.43
N TRP A 10 -5.56 28.15 29.36
CA TRP A 10 -6.35 27.05 28.82
C TRP A 10 -6.20 25.83 29.73
N PRO A 11 -7.28 25.07 30.04
CA PRO A 11 -7.13 23.81 30.75
C PRO A 11 -6.20 22.92 29.92
N ALA A 12 -4.96 22.79 30.37
CA ALA A 12 -3.97 21.98 29.68
C ALA A 12 -4.58 20.61 29.47
N LEU A 13 -4.71 20.18 28.20
CA LEU A 13 -4.97 18.77 27.90
C LEU A 13 -4.00 17.97 28.76
N ARG A 14 -4.52 17.09 29.62
CA ARG A 14 -3.68 16.27 30.50
C ARG A 14 -2.73 15.47 29.61
N TRP A 15 -1.50 15.95 29.53
CA TRP A 15 -0.45 15.30 28.78
C TRP A 15 0.14 14.19 29.66
N PRO A 16 0.29 12.96 29.16
CA PRO A 16 0.13 12.53 27.76
C PRO A 16 -1.33 12.28 27.33
N LEU A 17 -1.67 12.69 26.11
CA LEU A 17 -2.93 12.35 25.44
C LEU A 17 -2.97 10.85 25.11
N THR A 18 -3.93 10.12 25.68
CA THR A 18 -4.23 8.74 25.25
C THR A 18 -5.20 8.77 24.07
N ILE A 19 -4.71 8.46 22.87
CA ILE A 19 -5.56 8.28 21.68
C ILE A 19 -5.98 6.81 21.62
N VAL A 20 -7.27 6.54 21.82
CA VAL A 20 -7.83 5.19 21.72
C VAL A 20 -8.21 4.92 20.27
N ALA A 21 -7.55 3.95 19.64
CA ALA A 21 -7.94 3.45 18.33
C ALA A 21 -9.30 2.75 18.43
N GLN A 22 -10.16 2.97 17.43
CA GLN A 22 -11.45 2.30 17.31
C GLN A 22 -11.26 0.90 16.72
N GLU A 23 -11.95 -0.10 17.28
CA GLU A 23 -11.98 -1.44 16.71
C GLU A 23 -13.21 -1.61 15.82
N SER A 24 -13.04 -2.26 14.67
CA SER A 24 -14.15 -2.68 13.81
C SER A 24 -14.90 -3.85 14.46
N PRO A 25 -16.19 -4.05 14.11
CA PRO A 25 -16.81 -5.35 14.34
C PRO A 25 -16.10 -6.45 13.53
N ASP A 26 -16.39 -7.71 13.86
CA ASP A 26 -15.98 -8.83 13.02
C ASP A 26 -16.77 -8.82 11.71
N ILE A 27 -16.04 -8.89 10.60
CA ILE A 27 -16.60 -9.00 9.25
C ILE A 27 -15.98 -10.20 8.53
N PRO A 28 -16.60 -10.72 7.46
CA PRO A 28 -15.98 -11.76 6.64
C PRO A 28 -14.59 -11.35 6.14
N CYS A 29 -13.61 -12.26 6.21
CA CYS A 29 -12.26 -11.98 5.75
C CYS A 29 -12.20 -11.93 4.22
N SER A 30 -11.59 -10.88 3.67
CA SER A 30 -11.41 -10.73 2.22
C SER A 30 -10.44 -11.74 1.59
N TYR A 31 -9.64 -12.45 2.40
CA TYR A 31 -8.61 -13.38 1.93
C TYR A 31 -8.96 -14.86 2.15
N PHE A 32 -9.81 -15.18 3.13
CA PHE A 32 -10.16 -16.53 3.52
C PHE A 32 -11.66 -16.62 3.77
N SER A 33 -12.36 -17.52 3.07
CA SER A 33 -13.82 -17.66 3.14
C SER A 33 -14.32 -18.21 4.48
N ASP A 34 -13.46 -18.87 5.24
CA ASP A 34 -13.74 -19.53 6.51
C ASP A 34 -13.32 -18.70 7.75
N ARG A 35 -12.87 -17.45 7.55
CA ARG A 35 -12.33 -16.62 8.64
C ARG A 35 -13.05 -15.28 8.76
N LEU A 36 -12.96 -14.72 9.96
CA LEU A 36 -13.36 -13.35 10.25
C LEU A 36 -12.15 -12.43 10.22
N SER A 37 -12.41 -11.16 9.93
CA SER A 37 -11.46 -10.06 9.94
C SER A 37 -11.89 -9.01 10.93
N ARG A 38 -10.91 -8.48 11.67
CA ARG A 38 -11.06 -7.35 12.58
C ARG A 38 -9.87 -6.42 12.42
N MET A 39 -10.11 -5.12 12.50
CA MET A 39 -9.06 -4.11 12.48
C MET A 39 -9.23 -3.12 13.62
N ARG A 40 -8.13 -2.56 14.09
CA ARG A 40 -8.13 -1.32 14.87
C ARG A 40 -7.68 -0.19 13.98
N GLY A 41 -8.21 1.01 14.17
CA GLY A 41 -7.77 2.16 13.41
C GLY A 41 -8.11 3.49 14.06
N LEU A 42 -7.56 4.55 13.48
CA LEU A 42 -7.83 5.92 13.88
C LEU A 42 -8.02 6.77 12.62
N GLY A 43 -9.06 7.59 12.62
CA GLY A 43 -9.22 8.65 11.63
C GLY A 43 -8.17 9.71 11.89
N CYS A 44 -7.45 10.12 10.85
CA CYS A 44 -6.39 11.11 10.94
C CYS A 44 -6.57 12.14 9.83
N GLY A 45 -6.66 13.42 10.19
CA GLY A 45 -6.75 14.50 9.21
C GLY A 45 -5.41 14.72 8.49
N GLN A 46 -4.34 14.90 9.27
CA GLN A 46 -2.98 15.02 8.79
C GLN A 46 -2.02 14.37 9.78
N LEU A 47 -1.00 13.70 9.23
CA LEU A 47 -0.03 12.86 9.90
C LEU A 47 1.35 13.15 9.30
N ASP A 48 2.30 13.47 10.16
CA ASP A 48 3.70 13.62 9.75
C ASP A 48 4.23 12.29 9.17
N ALA A 49 4.98 12.38 8.06
CA ALA A 49 5.45 11.21 7.34
C ALA A 49 6.41 10.32 8.16
N ALA A 50 7.15 10.89 9.13
CA ALA A 50 7.99 10.12 10.04
C ALA A 50 7.15 9.39 11.11
N VAL A 51 6.05 9.99 11.55
CA VAL A 51 5.07 9.31 12.41
C VAL A 51 4.39 8.18 11.64
N TYR A 52 3.99 8.41 10.38
CA TYR A 52 3.43 7.36 9.54
C TYR A 52 4.41 6.21 9.29
N GLN A 53 5.70 6.50 9.07
CA GLN A 53 6.76 5.49 9.01
C GLN A 53 6.77 4.61 10.27
N THR A 54 6.71 5.22 11.45
CA THR A 54 6.69 4.50 12.73
C THR A 54 5.44 3.61 12.84
N MET A 55 4.29 4.10 12.38
CA MET A 55 3.06 3.31 12.34
C MET A 55 3.17 2.13 11.36
N MET A 56 3.74 2.32 10.17
CA MET A 56 3.97 1.24 9.22
C MET A 56 4.91 0.16 9.78
N ASP A 57 5.96 0.59 10.49
CA ASP A 57 6.90 -0.29 11.21
C ASP A 57 6.23 -1.07 12.34
N ALA A 58 5.15 -0.52 12.91
CA ALA A 58 4.32 -1.18 13.91
C ALA A 58 3.19 -2.05 13.31
N GLY A 59 3.11 -2.18 11.99
CA GLY A 59 2.12 -3.03 11.33
C GLY A 59 0.89 -2.31 10.78
N CYS A 60 0.86 -0.98 10.81
CA CYS A 60 -0.28 -0.20 10.29
C CYS A 60 -0.17 0.06 8.79
N ARG A 61 -1.33 0.31 8.17
CA ARG A 61 -1.50 0.80 6.80
C ARG A 61 -2.56 1.89 6.78
N ARG A 62 -2.75 2.56 5.65
CA ARG A 62 -3.83 3.55 5.49
C ARG A 62 -4.82 3.18 4.40
N SER A 63 -6.01 3.75 4.49
CA SER A 63 -7.06 3.78 3.46
C SER A 63 -7.75 5.13 3.57
N GLY A 64 -7.52 6.03 2.60
CA GLY A 64 -7.79 7.45 2.82
C GLY A 64 -7.18 7.93 4.13
N ARG A 65 -7.97 8.68 4.90
CA ARG A 65 -7.66 9.19 6.25
C ARG A 65 -7.69 8.16 7.38
N LEU A 66 -8.06 6.91 7.13
CA LEU A 66 -8.06 5.86 8.15
C LEU A 66 -6.68 5.20 8.21
N ILE A 67 -5.98 5.30 9.34
CA ILE A 67 -4.82 4.45 9.65
C ILE A 67 -5.32 3.22 10.39
N TYR A 68 -5.01 2.01 9.91
CA TYR A 68 -5.54 0.76 10.45
C TYR A 68 -4.49 -0.34 10.57
N GLN A 69 -4.77 -1.31 11.45
CA GLN A 69 -3.99 -2.53 11.64
C GLN A 69 -4.92 -3.73 11.86
N PRO A 70 -4.71 -4.86 11.14
CA PRO A 70 -5.41 -6.10 11.42
C PRO A 70 -5.14 -6.63 12.83
N ILE A 71 -6.19 -7.03 13.54
CA ILE A 71 -6.16 -7.58 14.91
C ILE A 71 -7.05 -8.82 15.04
N CYS A 72 -7.16 -9.62 13.97
CA CYS A 72 -8.02 -10.80 13.91
C CYS A 72 -7.73 -11.80 15.04
N GLY A 73 -8.77 -12.32 15.69
CA GLY A 73 -8.64 -13.36 16.71
C GLY A 73 -8.06 -14.65 16.12
N GLY A 74 -6.96 -15.16 16.68
CA GLY A 74 -6.35 -16.44 16.27
C GLY A 74 -5.72 -16.47 14.88
N CYS A 75 -5.68 -15.35 14.15
CA CYS A 75 -5.12 -15.27 12.79
C CYS A 75 -4.01 -14.21 12.72
N ARG A 76 -2.87 -14.58 12.12
CA ARG A 76 -1.69 -13.71 11.96
C ARG A 76 -1.16 -13.71 10.53
N ALA A 77 -2.01 -14.04 9.57
CA ALA A 77 -1.63 -14.21 8.16
C ALA A 77 -1.21 -12.89 7.50
N CYS A 78 -1.90 -11.79 7.80
CA CYS A 78 -1.60 -10.46 7.24
C CYS A 78 -0.38 -9.85 7.92
N ARG A 79 0.80 -9.94 7.28
CA ARG A 79 2.06 -9.41 7.81
C ARG A 79 2.62 -8.36 6.88
N GLN A 80 3.12 -7.25 7.43
CA GLN A 80 3.76 -6.23 6.61
C GLN A 80 4.98 -6.81 5.89
N TYR A 81 5.07 -6.50 4.61
CA TYR A 81 6.17 -6.90 3.75
C TYR A 81 6.86 -5.66 3.17
N ARG A 82 8.19 -5.66 3.27
CA ARG A 82 9.02 -4.63 2.67
C ARG A 82 10.22 -5.24 1.96
N VAL A 83 10.76 -4.49 1.02
CA VAL A 83 11.95 -4.85 0.24
C VAL A 83 13.04 -3.84 0.54
N PRO A 84 14.20 -4.26 1.08
CA PRO A 84 15.38 -3.40 1.13
C PRO A 84 15.83 -3.07 -0.31
N THR A 85 15.73 -1.80 -0.69
CA THR A 85 15.95 -1.35 -2.08
C THR A 85 17.40 -1.57 -2.53
N ALA A 86 18.36 -1.48 -1.59
CA ALA A 86 19.77 -1.69 -1.85
C ALA A 86 20.10 -3.12 -2.32
N THR A 87 19.37 -4.12 -1.82
CA THR A 87 19.62 -5.54 -2.14
C THR A 87 18.66 -6.12 -3.16
N PHE A 88 17.65 -5.35 -3.60
CA PHE A 88 16.69 -5.81 -4.58
C PHE A 88 17.36 -6.17 -5.90
N MET A 89 16.97 -7.31 -6.46
CA MET A 89 17.39 -7.74 -7.79
C MET A 89 16.23 -8.35 -8.56
N MET A 90 15.94 -7.80 -9.73
CA MET A 90 14.95 -8.36 -10.63
C MET A 90 15.34 -9.78 -11.05
N ASN A 91 14.42 -10.74 -10.95
CA ASN A 91 14.59 -12.09 -11.50
C ASN A 91 14.42 -12.13 -13.04
N LYS A 92 14.59 -13.30 -13.67
CA LYS A 92 14.50 -13.46 -15.14
C LYS A 92 13.17 -12.97 -15.72
N THR A 93 12.05 -13.25 -15.03
CA THR A 93 10.71 -12.84 -15.45
C THR A 93 10.51 -11.34 -15.28
N GLN A 94 10.91 -10.79 -14.14
CA GLN A 94 10.85 -9.35 -13.85
C GLN A 94 11.69 -8.54 -14.85
N ARG A 95 12.91 -8.99 -15.18
CA ARG A 95 13.73 -8.36 -16.24
C ARG A 95 13.06 -8.36 -17.61
N ARG A 96 12.31 -9.41 -17.94
CA ARG A 96 11.54 -9.46 -19.20
C ARG A 96 10.39 -8.46 -19.17
N ILE A 97 9.68 -8.34 -18.04
CA ILE A 97 8.59 -7.38 -17.86
C ILE A 97 9.13 -5.95 -17.93
N TRP A 98 10.23 -5.66 -17.22
CA TRP A 98 10.93 -4.38 -17.26
C TRP A 98 11.25 -3.94 -18.69
N ARG A 99 11.88 -4.82 -19.49
CA ARG A 99 12.21 -4.55 -20.90
C ARG A 99 10.99 -4.32 -21.79
N LYS A 100 9.83 -4.90 -21.45
CA LYS A 100 8.59 -4.67 -22.21
C LYS A 100 7.95 -3.33 -21.92
N GLY A 101 8.22 -2.74 -20.76
CA GLY A 101 7.69 -1.44 -20.37
C GLY A 101 8.66 -0.28 -20.59
N THR A 102 9.78 -0.48 -21.30
CA THR A 102 10.70 0.62 -21.63
C THR A 102 10.12 1.62 -22.64
N ASP A 103 9.01 1.28 -23.29
CA ASP A 103 8.22 2.22 -24.10
C ASP A 103 7.32 3.12 -23.25
N LEU A 104 7.18 2.84 -21.95
CA LEU A 104 6.35 3.61 -21.05
C LEU A 104 7.11 4.84 -20.54
N THR A 105 6.42 5.97 -20.51
CA THR A 105 6.85 7.17 -19.78
C THR A 105 6.12 7.22 -18.45
N VAL A 106 6.87 7.40 -17.36
CA VAL A 106 6.30 7.49 -16.01
C VAL A 106 6.51 8.89 -15.46
N THR A 107 5.42 9.55 -15.11
CA THR A 107 5.42 10.86 -14.45
C THR A 107 5.18 10.66 -12.95
N VAL A 108 5.97 11.32 -12.10
CA VAL A 108 5.79 11.31 -10.65
C VAL A 108 5.41 12.71 -10.20
N GLN A 109 4.27 12.84 -9.52
CA GLN A 109 3.73 14.14 -9.11
C GLN A 109 2.95 14.05 -7.79
N GLN A 110 2.48 15.19 -7.29
CA GLN A 110 1.50 15.22 -6.21
C GLN A 110 0.18 14.59 -6.71
N PRO A 111 -0.52 13.78 -5.89
CA PRO A 111 -1.78 13.18 -6.29
C PRO A 111 -2.84 14.23 -6.62
N GLU A 112 -3.39 14.10 -7.83
CA GLU A 112 -4.49 14.95 -8.29
C GLU A 112 -5.59 14.09 -8.91
N ALA A 113 -6.76 14.08 -8.29
CA ALA A 113 -7.90 13.33 -8.83
C ALA A 113 -8.43 14.04 -10.09
N THR A 114 -8.59 13.28 -11.18
CA THR A 114 -9.17 13.78 -12.43
C THR A 114 -10.22 12.83 -12.98
N GLN A 115 -11.12 13.35 -13.81
CA GLN A 115 -12.14 12.55 -14.47
C GLN A 115 -11.55 11.41 -15.31
N ALA A 116 -10.46 11.67 -16.05
CA ALA A 116 -9.81 10.65 -16.87
C ALA A 116 -9.23 9.49 -16.03
N LYS A 117 -8.69 9.79 -14.85
CA LYS A 117 -8.19 8.79 -13.90
C LYS A 117 -9.33 7.99 -13.29
N TRP A 118 -10.43 8.66 -12.96
CA TRP A 118 -11.66 8.02 -12.49
C TRP A 118 -12.20 7.00 -13.50
N GLU A 119 -12.25 7.35 -14.80
CA GLU A 119 -12.73 6.43 -15.84
C GLU A 119 -11.89 5.15 -15.94
N ILE A 120 -10.56 5.24 -15.77
CA ILE A 120 -9.69 4.06 -15.71
C ILE A 120 -9.98 3.25 -14.45
N TYR A 121 -10.11 3.90 -13.30
CA TYR A 121 -10.43 3.25 -12.03
C TYR A 121 -11.78 2.52 -12.09
N GLU A 122 -12.84 3.15 -12.59
CA GLU A 122 -14.17 2.55 -12.71
C GLU A 122 -14.13 1.30 -13.60
N ARG A 123 -13.49 1.39 -14.78
CA ARG A 123 -13.28 0.22 -15.66
C ARG A 123 -12.51 -0.88 -14.94
N TYR A 124 -11.43 -0.53 -14.24
CA TYR A 124 -10.64 -1.47 -13.45
C TYR A 124 -11.49 -2.19 -12.40
N GLN A 125 -12.25 -1.45 -11.58
CA GLN A 125 -13.10 -2.05 -10.54
C GLN A 125 -14.17 -2.99 -11.12
N ARG A 126 -14.77 -2.62 -12.25
CA ARG A 126 -15.82 -3.42 -12.90
C ARG A 126 -15.27 -4.67 -13.58
N GLU A 127 -14.23 -4.51 -14.40
CA GLU A 127 -13.76 -5.57 -15.30
C GLU A 127 -12.72 -6.48 -14.65
N TRP A 128 -11.88 -5.92 -13.77
CA TRP A 128 -10.82 -6.67 -13.10
C TRP A 128 -11.30 -7.28 -11.77
N HIS A 129 -12.06 -6.52 -10.98
CA HIS A 129 -12.54 -6.97 -9.67
C HIS A 129 -13.99 -7.47 -9.67
N GLN A 130 -14.70 -7.44 -10.80
CA GLN A 130 -16.08 -7.91 -10.94
C GLN A 130 -17.01 -7.35 -9.86
N ARG A 131 -16.77 -6.12 -9.39
CA ARG A 131 -17.66 -5.46 -8.43
C ARG A 131 -18.88 -4.94 -9.16
N GLU A 132 -20.06 -5.45 -8.80
CA GLU A 132 -21.35 -5.08 -9.40
C GLU A 132 -21.78 -3.65 -9.02
N GLU A 133 -21.41 -3.18 -7.83
CA GLU A 133 -21.59 -1.78 -7.41
C GLU A 133 -20.29 -0.99 -7.63
N GLY A 134 -20.35 0.00 -8.53
CA GLY A 134 -19.28 0.97 -8.72
C GLY A 134 -19.16 1.86 -7.49
N ALA A 135 -17.92 2.12 -7.04
CA ALA A 135 -17.69 3.25 -6.14
C ALA A 135 -18.19 4.53 -6.84
N ASP A 136 -18.58 5.56 -6.11
CA ASP A 136 -18.75 6.89 -6.71
C ASP A 136 -17.41 7.63 -6.78
N TYR A 137 -17.39 8.74 -7.52
CA TYR A 137 -16.20 9.57 -7.64
C TYR A 137 -15.70 10.07 -6.28
N GLU A 138 -16.62 10.41 -5.37
CA GLU A 138 -16.29 10.88 -4.03
C GLU A 138 -15.55 9.82 -3.22
N SER A 139 -16.04 8.58 -3.21
CA SER A 139 -15.40 7.43 -2.56
C SER A 139 -14.02 7.15 -3.14
N PHE A 140 -13.83 7.32 -4.45
CA PHE A 140 -12.52 7.22 -5.10
C PHE A 140 -11.55 8.30 -4.61
N VAL A 141 -12.00 9.55 -4.53
CA VAL A 141 -11.20 10.66 -3.99
C VAL A 141 -10.85 10.39 -2.52
N GLN A 142 -11.84 10.06 -1.69
CA GLN A 142 -11.65 9.77 -0.28
C GLN A 142 -10.70 8.60 -0.04
N PHE A 143 -10.77 7.56 -0.87
CA PHE A 143 -9.93 6.37 -0.73
C PHE A 143 -8.46 6.63 -1.13
N LEU A 144 -8.24 7.29 -2.27
CA LEU A 144 -6.91 7.37 -2.90
C LEU A 144 -6.21 8.72 -2.76
N TYR A 145 -6.96 9.82 -2.78
CA TYR A 145 -6.40 11.18 -2.86
C TYR A 145 -6.53 11.96 -1.55
N ASP A 146 -7.47 11.57 -0.68
CA ASP A 146 -7.61 12.15 0.66
C ASP A 146 -6.65 11.49 1.67
N SER A 147 -5.35 11.70 1.45
CA SER A 147 -4.29 11.11 2.26
C SER A 147 -4.00 11.94 3.51
N PRO A 148 -3.75 11.31 4.68
CA PRO A 148 -3.29 12.01 5.87
C PRO A 148 -1.79 12.34 5.81
N THR A 149 -1.01 11.78 4.87
CA THR A 149 0.45 11.91 4.82
C THR A 149 0.92 12.27 3.42
N ASP A 150 2.18 12.68 3.30
CA ASP A 150 2.82 12.95 2.01
C ASP A 150 2.70 11.74 1.07
N SER A 151 2.14 12.00 -0.11
CA SER A 151 1.82 10.99 -1.11
C SER A 151 2.35 11.42 -2.48
N LEU A 152 2.64 10.43 -3.31
CA LEU A 152 3.08 10.57 -4.69
C LEU A 152 2.17 9.75 -5.59
N GLU A 153 1.95 10.28 -6.78
CA GLU A 153 1.21 9.63 -7.85
C GLU A 153 2.16 9.33 -9.01
N PHE A 154 2.18 8.06 -9.43
CA PHE A 154 2.94 7.55 -10.56
C PHE A 154 1.98 7.29 -11.72
N ILE A 155 2.15 8.02 -12.83
CA ILE A 155 1.27 7.92 -13.99
C ILE A 155 2.04 7.33 -15.16
N TYR A 156 1.55 6.21 -15.68
CA TYR A 156 2.17 5.42 -16.74
C TYR A 156 1.50 5.73 -18.07
N HIS A 157 2.24 6.29 -19.03
CA HIS A 157 1.79 6.58 -20.38
C HIS A 157 2.51 5.69 -21.40
N ASP A 158 1.85 5.28 -22.47
CA ASP A 158 2.51 4.62 -23.60
C ASP A 158 3.14 5.62 -24.58
N GLY A 159 3.83 5.11 -25.60
CA GLY A 159 4.49 5.94 -26.62
C GLY A 159 3.55 6.81 -27.47
N SER A 160 2.23 6.62 -27.39
CA SER A 160 1.24 7.52 -28.01
C SER A 160 0.77 8.63 -27.07
N GLY A 161 1.16 8.58 -25.80
CA GLY A 161 0.70 9.48 -24.75
C GLY A 161 -0.57 9.02 -24.03
N ALA A 162 -1.07 7.80 -24.32
CA ALA A 162 -2.26 7.28 -23.65
C ALA A 162 -1.93 6.84 -22.21
N MET A 163 -2.73 7.29 -21.24
CA MET A 163 -2.60 6.90 -19.83
C MET A 163 -3.06 5.44 -19.65
N LEU A 164 -2.17 4.59 -19.14
CA LEU A 164 -2.41 3.15 -19.00
C LEU A 164 -2.58 2.71 -17.56
N GLY A 165 -2.00 3.42 -16.60
CA GLY A 165 -2.07 3.03 -15.19
C GLY A 165 -1.63 4.14 -14.25
N ILE A 166 -2.09 4.03 -13.00
CA ILE A 166 -1.87 4.99 -11.94
C ILE A 166 -1.51 4.21 -10.67
N GLY A 167 -0.39 4.57 -10.05
CA GLY A 167 0.03 4.10 -8.74
C GLY A 167 0.01 5.23 -7.72
N ILE A 168 -0.65 5.00 -6.59
CA ILE A 168 -0.60 5.89 -5.43
C ILE A 168 0.38 5.29 -4.42
N CYS A 169 1.35 6.08 -4.00
CA CYS A 169 2.34 5.71 -3.00
C CYS A 169 2.41 6.76 -1.89
N ASP A 170 2.68 6.33 -0.66
CA ASP A 170 3.10 7.24 0.41
C ASP A 170 4.61 7.34 0.42
N ILE A 171 5.13 8.55 0.67
CA ILE A 171 6.56 8.79 0.83
C ILE A 171 6.86 9.15 2.29
N THR A 172 7.88 8.52 2.85
CA THR A 172 8.36 8.78 4.21
C THR A 172 9.87 8.98 4.21
N PRO A 173 10.49 9.39 5.34
CA PRO A 173 11.94 9.54 5.41
C PRO A 173 12.74 8.27 5.10
N LYS A 174 12.13 7.08 5.17
CA LYS A 174 12.83 5.79 4.99
C LYS A 174 12.18 4.87 3.95
N ALA A 175 11.04 5.24 3.39
CA ALA A 175 10.30 4.32 2.54
C ALA A 175 9.47 5.01 1.46
N LEU A 176 9.32 4.28 0.35
CA LEU A 176 8.18 4.41 -0.54
C LEU A 176 7.19 3.29 -0.21
N SER A 177 5.92 3.60 -0.03
CA SER A 177 4.89 2.64 0.35
C SER A 177 3.80 2.58 -0.72
N SER A 178 3.73 1.47 -1.46
CA SER A 178 2.69 1.23 -2.47
C SER A 178 1.33 1.16 -1.80
N VAL A 179 0.42 2.08 -2.08
CA VAL A 179 -0.93 2.13 -1.50
C VAL A 179 -1.92 1.39 -2.37
N TYR A 180 -2.04 1.81 -3.63
CA TYR A 180 -2.96 1.21 -4.60
C TYR A 180 -2.45 1.42 -6.02
N PHE A 181 -2.68 0.44 -6.89
CA PHE A 181 -2.37 0.55 -8.31
C PHE A 181 -3.60 0.09 -9.11
N TYR A 182 -4.01 0.90 -10.07
CA TYR A 182 -5.09 0.58 -11.00
C TYR A 182 -4.66 0.93 -12.42
N PHE A 183 -5.20 0.20 -13.40
CA PHE A 183 -4.76 0.32 -14.78
C PHE A 183 -5.88 -0.02 -15.76
N ASP A 184 -5.70 0.34 -17.03
CA ASP A 184 -6.62 0.00 -18.10
C ASP A 184 -6.64 -1.52 -18.35
N PRO A 185 -7.74 -2.25 -18.01
CA PRO A 185 -7.79 -3.71 -18.13
C PRO A 185 -7.51 -4.23 -19.54
N ALA A 186 -7.82 -3.44 -20.58
CA ALA A 186 -7.50 -3.76 -21.97
C ALA A 186 -5.98 -3.92 -22.25
N LYS A 187 -5.13 -3.45 -21.32
CA LYS A 187 -3.67 -3.52 -21.38
C LYS A 187 -3.08 -4.58 -20.45
N ALA A 188 -3.89 -5.47 -19.85
CA ALA A 188 -3.43 -6.48 -18.90
C ALA A 188 -2.26 -7.35 -19.38
N GLN A 189 -2.16 -7.65 -20.68
CA GLN A 189 -1.02 -8.40 -21.25
C GLN A 189 0.34 -7.73 -21.02
N ARG A 190 0.38 -6.42 -20.74
CA ARG A 190 1.60 -5.67 -20.43
C ARG A 190 2.11 -5.90 -19.01
N ARG A 191 1.35 -6.58 -18.14
CA ARG A 191 1.72 -6.87 -16.73
C ARG A 191 2.03 -5.60 -15.94
N LEU A 192 1.18 -4.58 -16.09
CA LEU A 192 1.40 -3.24 -15.53
C LEU A 192 1.54 -3.23 -14.00
N GLY A 193 0.82 -4.08 -13.27
CA GLY A 193 0.99 -4.18 -11.80
C GLY A 193 2.39 -4.62 -11.39
N THR A 194 2.95 -5.63 -12.08
CA THR A 194 4.34 -6.04 -11.82
C THR A 194 5.33 -4.97 -12.28
N PHE A 195 5.10 -4.34 -13.43
CA PHE A 195 5.95 -3.25 -13.90
C PHE A 195 5.96 -2.08 -12.91
N SER A 196 4.80 -1.67 -12.37
CA SER A 196 4.69 -0.60 -11.38
C SER A 196 5.53 -0.90 -10.14
N ALA A 197 5.36 -2.08 -9.55
CA ALA A 197 6.16 -2.47 -8.38
C ALA A 197 7.67 -2.46 -8.67
N LEU A 198 8.11 -2.92 -9.85
CA LEU A 198 9.52 -2.84 -10.25
C LEU A 198 9.99 -1.39 -10.39
N TYR A 199 9.17 -0.53 -11.00
CA TYR A 199 9.47 0.87 -11.20
C TYR A 199 9.55 1.61 -9.87
N GLU A 200 8.61 1.38 -8.97
CA GLU A 200 8.59 1.96 -7.62
C GLU A 200 9.83 1.57 -6.81
N ILE A 201 10.27 0.31 -6.87
CA ILE A 201 11.49 -0.13 -6.15
C ILE A 201 12.73 0.55 -6.72
N GLU A 202 12.89 0.58 -8.05
CA GLU A 202 14.03 1.26 -8.68
C GLU A 202 13.98 2.77 -8.45
N TRP A 203 12.80 3.39 -8.51
CA TRP A 203 12.61 4.80 -8.20
C TRP A 203 13.00 5.08 -6.75
N ALA A 204 12.49 4.29 -5.78
CA ALA A 204 12.82 4.43 -4.36
C ALA A 204 14.34 4.30 -4.13
N LYS A 205 14.99 3.37 -4.84
CA LYS A 205 16.44 3.21 -4.83
C LYS A 205 17.17 4.46 -5.33
N THR A 206 16.72 5.07 -6.43
CA THR A 206 17.32 6.32 -6.95
C THR A 206 17.11 7.51 -6.02
N GLN A 207 16.03 7.54 -5.25
CA GLN A 207 15.78 8.54 -4.21
C GLN A 207 16.55 8.26 -2.91
N GLY A 208 17.30 7.16 -2.83
CA GLY A 208 18.03 6.78 -1.61
C GLY A 208 17.12 6.28 -0.48
N LEU A 209 15.87 5.92 -0.76
CA LEU A 209 14.94 5.37 0.22
C LEU A 209 15.34 3.92 0.53
N PRO A 210 15.64 3.56 1.79
CA PRO A 210 16.11 2.22 2.14
C PRO A 210 15.11 1.09 1.87
N TYR A 211 13.81 1.38 1.90
CA TYR A 211 12.76 0.37 1.83
C TYR A 211 11.65 0.72 0.84
N TRP A 212 11.11 -0.30 0.19
CA TRP A 212 9.81 -0.23 -0.49
C TRP A 212 8.81 -1.13 0.23
N TYR A 213 7.65 -0.60 0.65
CA TYR A 213 6.61 -1.34 1.36
C TYR A 213 5.52 -1.77 0.38
N ALA A 214 5.29 -3.08 0.28
CA ALA A 214 4.23 -3.66 -0.57
C ALA A 214 2.88 -3.80 0.16
N GLY A 215 2.80 -3.31 1.40
CA GLY A 215 1.72 -3.57 2.34
C GLY A 215 1.75 -4.99 2.90
N TYR A 216 0.58 -5.58 3.16
CA TYR A 216 0.51 -6.92 3.72
C TYR A 216 0.81 -8.00 2.68
N LEU A 217 1.72 -8.92 3.02
CA LEU A 217 1.80 -10.27 2.48
C LEU A 217 0.90 -11.15 3.35
N VAL A 218 -0.04 -11.87 2.73
CA VAL A 218 -1.02 -12.68 3.44
C VAL A 218 -0.66 -14.15 3.28
N ASP A 219 -0.12 -14.74 4.35
CA ASP A 219 0.32 -16.14 4.35
C ASP A 219 -0.86 -17.09 4.13
N GLY A 220 -0.73 -18.01 3.17
CA GLY A 220 -1.81 -18.91 2.74
C GLY A 220 -2.80 -18.31 1.73
N CYS A 221 -2.64 -17.06 1.29
CA CYS A 221 -3.49 -16.46 0.26
C CYS A 221 -2.72 -16.33 -1.07
N SER A 222 -3.00 -17.23 -2.03
CA SER A 222 -2.33 -17.27 -3.35
C SER A 222 -2.34 -15.92 -4.08
N LYS A 223 -3.47 -15.20 -4.01
CA LYS A 223 -3.65 -13.85 -4.59
C LYS A 223 -2.68 -12.81 -4.04
N MET A 224 -2.16 -13.00 -2.83
CA MET A 224 -1.25 -12.06 -2.16
C MET A 224 0.21 -12.53 -2.23
N MET A 225 0.45 -13.80 -2.58
CA MET A 225 1.80 -14.38 -2.60
C MET A 225 2.72 -13.77 -3.66
N TYR A 226 2.19 -13.13 -4.71
CA TYR A 226 3.00 -12.48 -5.74
C TYR A 226 3.96 -11.42 -5.16
N LYS A 227 3.61 -10.79 -4.03
CA LYS A 227 4.49 -9.80 -3.36
C LYS A 227 5.82 -10.40 -2.93
N SER A 228 5.82 -11.68 -2.58
CA SER A 228 7.04 -12.42 -2.22
C SER A 228 8.03 -12.60 -3.37
N ASP A 229 7.61 -12.35 -4.62
CA ASP A 229 8.51 -12.41 -5.78
C ASP A 229 9.41 -11.18 -5.89
N PHE A 230 9.08 -10.07 -5.21
CA PHE A 230 9.93 -8.89 -5.15
C PHE A 230 10.87 -9.04 -3.97
N GLY A 231 12.10 -9.49 -4.18
CA GLY A 231 13.02 -9.71 -3.09
C GLY A 231 14.50 -9.69 -3.46
N PRO A 232 15.40 -9.97 -2.49
CA PRO A 232 15.12 -10.39 -1.12
C PRO A 232 14.27 -9.38 -0.33
N GLY A 233 13.30 -9.86 0.46
CA GLY A 233 12.41 -9.01 1.25
C GLY A 233 12.31 -9.44 2.71
N GLU A 234 11.62 -8.65 3.52
CA GLU A 234 11.49 -8.79 4.96
C GLU A 234 10.02 -8.82 5.38
N LEU A 235 9.70 -9.61 6.40
CA LEU A 235 8.39 -9.65 7.04
C LEU A 235 8.47 -9.16 8.48
N LEU A 236 7.47 -8.36 8.87
CA LEU A 236 7.30 -7.95 10.26
C LEU A 236 6.83 -9.16 11.09
N GLY A 237 7.60 -9.51 12.12
CA GLY A 237 7.23 -10.50 13.13
C GLY A 237 6.16 -9.99 14.08
N THR A 238 5.48 -10.90 14.78
CA THR A 238 4.46 -10.53 15.77
C THR A 238 5.05 -9.92 17.04
N ASP A 239 6.36 -10.02 17.18
CA ASP A 239 7.18 -9.37 18.20
C ASP A 239 7.69 -7.99 17.75
N GLY A 240 7.24 -7.49 16.60
CA GLY A 240 7.67 -6.20 16.04
C GLY A 240 9.04 -6.23 15.36
N VAL A 241 9.64 -7.41 15.18
CA VAL A 241 10.98 -7.53 14.60
C VAL A 241 10.90 -7.94 13.13
N TRP A 242 11.51 -7.13 12.27
CA TRP A 242 11.68 -7.43 10.84
C TRP A 242 12.66 -8.59 10.65
N ARG A 243 12.28 -9.57 9.83
CA ARG A 243 13.13 -10.73 9.50
C ARG A 243 13.10 -11.00 8.00
N PRO A 244 14.21 -11.50 7.41
CA PRO A 244 14.21 -11.94 6.02
C PRO A 244 13.09 -12.94 5.75
N LEU A 245 12.44 -12.81 4.59
CA LEU A 245 11.48 -13.78 4.11
C LEU A 245 12.21 -15.09 3.78
N THR A 246 12.15 -16.06 4.69
CA THR A 246 12.51 -17.45 4.42
C THR A 246 11.32 -18.14 3.78
N ARG A 247 11.31 -18.32 2.45
CA ARG A 247 10.25 -19.11 1.77
C ARG A 247 10.27 -20.56 2.27
N PRO A 248 9.21 -21.10 2.89
CA PRO A 248 8.98 -22.53 2.91
C PRO A 248 8.50 -23.00 1.53
N ALA A 249 8.76 -24.27 1.19
CA ALA A 249 8.29 -24.87 -0.05
C ALA A 249 6.77 -24.68 -0.19
N SER A 250 6.34 -24.25 -1.38
CA SER A 250 4.95 -24.09 -1.76
C SER A 250 4.11 -25.31 -1.38
N ALA A 251 3.07 -25.11 -0.58
CA ALA A 251 1.90 -25.96 -0.57
C ALA A 251 0.69 -25.07 -0.33
N CYS A 252 -0.16 -24.89 -1.34
CA CYS A 252 -1.58 -25.16 -1.19
C CYS A 252 -2.28 -25.22 -2.54
N ASP A 253 -3.37 -25.97 -2.50
CA ASP A 253 -4.22 -26.47 -3.55
C ASP A 253 -4.82 -25.41 -4.47
N ASP A 254 -5.00 -25.90 -5.69
CA ASP A 254 -5.68 -25.31 -6.82
C ASP A 254 -7.15 -25.01 -6.49
N ASN A 255 -7.53 -23.72 -6.45
CA ASN A 255 -8.70 -23.27 -7.19
C ASN A 255 -8.82 -21.74 -7.27
N ARG A 256 -9.14 -21.28 -8.48
CA ARG A 256 -9.57 -19.93 -8.89
C ARG A 256 -8.49 -18.84 -8.93
N LEU A 257 -7.88 -18.82 -10.11
CA LEU A 257 -7.44 -17.64 -10.85
C LEU A 257 -8.41 -16.46 -10.65
N ASP A 258 -7.98 -15.43 -9.93
CA ASP A 258 -8.43 -14.03 -10.07
C ASP A 258 -7.31 -13.17 -9.50
N ALA A 259 -6.51 -12.57 -10.37
CA ALA A 259 -5.44 -11.66 -10.00
C ALA A 259 -6.05 -10.36 -9.44
N VAL A 260 -5.47 -9.86 -8.35
CA VAL A 260 -5.78 -8.53 -7.77
C VAL A 260 -5.33 -7.44 -8.72
#